data_AF-A0A0C3S252-F1
#
_entry.id   AF-A0A0C3S252-F1
#
_cell.length_a   1.000
_cell.length_b   1.000
_cell.length_c   1.000
_cell.angle_alpha   90.00
_cell.angle_beta   90.00
_cell.angle_gamma   90.00
#
_symmetry.space_group_name_H-M   'P 1'
#
loop_
_entity.id
_entity.type
_entity.pdbx_description
1 polymer ?
#
loop_
_entity_poly.entity_id
_entity_poly.type
_entity_poly.pdbx_seq_one_letter_code
_entity_poly.pdbx_strand_id
1 'polypeptide(L)'
;LYVRSRVLSLERAYPPLPSETTSTPELRTPTAPGTRTAYVDAYGARVPLSALRRSADRKDAQIPLEELWPKAFLRTDTMKLEAKIVGKGSQGDLGEQGFYPGQPLVGGALQTRRPPARGSPLLVSWDNPPYVVRFFERLAAWGYPWRMMEGGRHEWSIGQVGRLPGESEDMVEVRFSAAHDYKIIEGEAGEGKIIPQWVLRGHRAYARLLLDEAVRGL
;
A
#
# COMPACT_ATOMS: atom_id res chain seq x y z
N LEU A 1 10.23 10.66 22.50
CA LEU A 1 10.43 9.25 22.92
C LEU A 1 9.31 8.32 22.39
N TYR A 2 8.04 8.70 22.54
CA TYR A 2 6.88 7.91 22.09
C TYR A 2 6.85 7.55 20.58
N VAL A 3 7.07 8.52 19.68
CA VAL A 3 7.06 8.25 18.23
C VAL A 3 8.15 7.24 17.85
N ARG A 4 9.36 7.41 18.38
CA ARG A 4 10.48 6.49 18.14
C ARG A 4 10.18 5.09 18.66
N SER A 5 9.62 4.95 19.86
CA SER A 5 9.27 3.63 20.40
C SER A 5 8.17 2.95 19.60
N ARG A 6 7.18 3.71 19.11
CA ARG A 6 6.12 3.19 18.25
C ARG A 6 6.67 2.70 16.91
N VAL A 7 7.52 3.48 16.25
CA VAL A 7 8.20 3.06 15.00
C VAL A 7 8.97 1.76 15.21
N LEU A 8 9.80 1.68 16.27
CA LEU A 8 10.56 0.48 16.58
C LEU A 8 9.68 -0.74 16.93
N SER A 9 8.50 -0.51 17.50
CA SER A 9 7.52 -1.58 17.74
C SER A 9 6.94 -2.10 16.44
N LEU A 10 6.57 -1.20 15.52
CA LEU A 10 6.02 -1.57 14.21
C LEU A 10 7.05 -2.29 13.35
N GLU A 11 8.30 -1.80 13.33
CA GLU A 11 9.41 -2.45 12.61
C GLU A 11 9.65 -3.90 13.08
N ARG A 12 9.43 -4.17 14.37
CA ARG A 12 9.53 -5.53 14.94
C ARG A 12 8.31 -6.40 14.65
N ALA A 13 7.11 -5.83 14.73
CA ALA A 13 5.87 -6.57 14.52
C ALA A 13 5.63 -6.93 13.04
N TYR A 14 6.06 -6.06 12.14
CA TYR A 14 5.85 -6.19 10.69
C TYR A 14 7.21 -6.10 9.96
N PRO A 15 8.04 -7.14 10.03
CA PRO A 15 9.30 -7.17 9.30
C PRO A 15 9.04 -7.07 7.78
N PRO A 16 10.00 -6.52 7.00
CA PRO A 16 9.88 -6.48 5.55
C PRO A 16 9.86 -7.90 4.97
N LEU A 17 8.97 -8.12 3.99
CA LEU A 17 8.85 -9.37 3.25
C LEU A 17 9.57 -9.29 1.89
N PRO A 18 10.08 -10.41 1.34
CA PRO A 18 10.72 -10.42 0.02
C PRO A 18 9.70 -10.15 -1.10
N SER A 19 9.78 -8.96 -1.69
CA SER A 19 8.80 -8.47 -2.68
C SER A 19 8.64 -9.38 -3.90
N GLU A 20 9.70 -10.08 -4.29
CA GLU A 20 9.75 -10.99 -5.44
C GLU A 20 8.82 -12.20 -5.26
N THR A 21 8.56 -12.57 -4.02
CA THR A 21 7.74 -13.73 -3.64
C THR A 21 6.38 -13.35 -3.06
N THR A 22 6.24 -12.11 -2.58
CA THR A 22 5.03 -11.65 -1.89
C THR A 22 4.24 -10.60 -2.67
N SER A 23 4.68 -10.22 -3.86
CA SER A 23 3.97 -9.27 -4.73
C SER A 23 3.96 -9.68 -6.20
N THR A 24 3.02 -9.11 -6.95
CA THR A 24 2.91 -9.37 -8.39
C THR A 24 3.99 -8.64 -9.21
N PRO A 25 4.38 -9.14 -10.40
CA PRO A 25 5.25 -8.41 -11.33
C PRO A 25 4.72 -7.02 -11.69
N GLU A 26 3.39 -6.85 -11.78
CA GLU A 26 2.72 -5.59 -12.09
C GLU A 26 2.92 -4.54 -10.98
N LEU A 27 2.96 -4.95 -9.71
CA LEU A 27 3.34 -4.06 -8.61
C LEU A 27 4.78 -3.54 -8.80
N ARG A 28 5.67 -4.35 -9.38
CA ARG A 28 7.10 -4.03 -9.49
C ARG A 28 7.48 -3.36 -10.80
N THR A 29 6.57 -3.31 -11.77
CA THR A 29 6.81 -2.77 -13.12
C THR A 29 6.07 -1.46 -13.35
N PRO A 30 6.77 -0.33 -13.52
CA PRO A 30 6.13 0.97 -13.67
C PRO A 30 5.27 1.02 -14.93
N THR A 31 4.17 1.77 -14.89
CA THR A 31 3.28 1.93 -16.04
C THR A 31 3.64 3.14 -16.91
N ALA A 32 4.31 4.13 -16.34
CA ALA A 32 4.65 5.37 -17.03
C ALA A 32 5.98 5.24 -17.79
N PRO A 33 6.04 5.60 -19.10
CA PRO A 33 7.29 5.64 -19.84
C PRO A 33 8.32 6.56 -19.18
N GLY A 34 9.60 6.16 -19.22
CA GLY A 34 10.69 6.94 -18.63
C GLY A 34 10.69 6.97 -17.11
N THR A 35 9.99 6.04 -16.45
CA THR A 35 10.05 5.86 -14.99
C THR A 35 10.59 4.48 -14.63
N ARG A 36 11.14 4.37 -13.42
CA ARG A 36 11.60 3.13 -12.80
C ARG A 36 10.95 2.97 -11.43
N THR A 37 10.66 1.74 -11.04
CA THR A 37 10.35 1.42 -9.64
C THR A 37 11.64 1.50 -8.83
N ALA A 38 11.73 2.44 -7.88
CA ALA A 38 12.94 2.60 -7.08
C ALA A 38 13.04 1.61 -5.92
N TYR A 39 11.91 1.31 -5.29
CA TYR A 39 11.84 0.34 -4.21
C TYR A 39 10.41 -0.19 -4.08
N VAL A 40 10.33 -1.41 -3.55
CA VAL A 40 9.08 -2.11 -3.25
C VAL A 40 9.15 -2.55 -1.80
N ASP A 41 8.18 -2.12 -1.00
CA ASP A 41 8.08 -2.46 0.40
C ASP A 41 6.86 -3.37 0.58
N ALA A 42 7.04 -4.55 1.18
CA ALA A 42 5.96 -5.49 1.44
C ALA A 42 5.95 -5.86 2.93
N TYR A 43 4.76 -5.88 3.53
CA TYR A 43 4.54 -6.23 4.93
C TYR A 43 3.35 -7.16 5.04
N GLY A 44 3.35 -8.04 6.04
CA GLY A 44 2.24 -8.97 6.24
C GLY A 44 2.06 -9.37 7.69
N ALA A 45 0.89 -9.95 7.96
CA ALA A 45 0.48 -10.41 9.27
C ALA A 45 -0.39 -11.66 9.13
N ARG A 46 -0.27 -12.61 10.06
CA ARG A 46 -1.21 -13.73 10.16
C ARG A 46 -2.38 -13.32 11.05
N VAL A 47 -3.59 -13.50 10.53
CA VAL A 47 -4.83 -13.21 11.24
C VAL A 47 -5.77 -14.42 11.20
N PRO A 48 -6.63 -14.58 12.21
CA PRO A 48 -7.68 -15.58 12.14
C PRO A 48 -8.56 -15.39 10.91
N LEU A 49 -8.76 -16.45 10.13
CA LEU A 49 -9.67 -16.43 8.99
C LEU A 49 -11.08 -16.03 9.42
N SER A 50 -11.48 -16.46 10.62
CA SER A 50 -12.77 -16.12 11.20
C SER A 50 -12.89 -14.62 11.50
N ALA A 51 -11.82 -13.95 11.94
CA ALA A 51 -11.81 -12.51 12.19
C ALA A 51 -11.94 -11.72 10.88
N LEU A 52 -11.17 -12.07 9.86
CA LEU A 52 -11.28 -11.44 8.54
C LEU A 52 -12.67 -11.61 7.90
N ARG A 53 -13.34 -12.75 8.15
CA ARG A 53 -14.73 -12.94 7.68
C ARG A 53 -15.74 -12.17 8.52
N ARG A 54 -15.50 -11.97 9.83
CA ARG A 54 -16.38 -11.17 10.70
C ARG A 54 -16.32 -9.68 10.41
N SER A 55 -15.20 -9.19 9.88
CA SER A 55 -15.09 -7.78 9.46
C SER A 55 -15.91 -7.48 8.20
N ALA A 56 -16.43 -8.50 7.52
CA ALA A 56 -17.29 -8.36 6.35
C ALA A 56 -18.71 -7.92 6.77
N ASP A 57 -19.32 -7.01 6.02
CA ASP A 57 -20.74 -6.73 6.22
C ASP A 57 -21.58 -7.97 5.88
N ARG A 58 -22.82 -8.07 6.37
CA ARG A 58 -23.71 -9.20 6.02
C ARG A 58 -23.87 -9.39 4.51
N LYS A 59 -23.75 -8.30 3.74
CA LYS A 59 -23.79 -8.29 2.27
C LYS A 59 -22.52 -8.85 1.63
N ASP A 60 -21.42 -8.89 2.36
CA ASP A 60 -20.10 -9.33 1.91
C ASP A 60 -19.79 -10.80 2.28
N ALA A 61 -20.74 -11.52 2.88
CA ALA A 61 -20.52 -12.86 3.43
C ALA A 61 -20.09 -13.94 2.39
N GLN A 62 -20.30 -13.69 1.10
CA GLN A 62 -19.90 -14.59 0.01
C GLN A 62 -18.74 -14.08 -0.85
N ILE A 63 -18.11 -12.97 -0.44
CA ILE A 63 -17.05 -12.32 -1.21
C ILE A 63 -15.70 -13.04 -1.01
N PRO A 64 -14.85 -13.16 -2.05
CA PRO A 64 -13.52 -13.74 -1.91
C PRO A 64 -12.66 -12.99 -0.88
N LEU A 65 -11.73 -13.72 -0.24
CA LEU A 65 -10.82 -13.15 0.76
C LEU A 65 -9.96 -12.02 0.19
N GLU A 66 -9.61 -12.12 -1.09
CA GLU A 66 -8.85 -11.14 -1.85
C GLU A 66 -9.56 -9.77 -1.94
N GLU A 67 -10.88 -9.75 -1.80
CA GLU A 67 -11.67 -8.53 -1.74
C GLU A 67 -11.98 -8.11 -0.29
N LEU A 68 -12.17 -9.06 0.63
CA LEU A 68 -12.41 -8.75 2.04
C LEU A 68 -11.23 -8.01 2.69
N TRP A 69 -10.00 -8.45 2.41
CA TRP A 69 -8.81 -7.82 2.97
C TRP A 69 -8.67 -6.33 2.61
N PRO A 70 -8.66 -5.92 1.33
CA PRO A 70 -8.59 -4.51 0.98
C PRO A 70 -9.78 -3.70 1.52
N LYS A 71 -11.01 -4.26 1.57
CA LYS A 71 -12.15 -3.58 2.21
C LYS A 71 -11.88 -3.30 3.69
N ALA A 72 -11.42 -4.30 4.44
CA ALA A 72 -11.11 -4.14 5.86
C ALA A 72 -10.02 -3.07 6.07
N PHE A 73 -8.98 -3.08 5.22
CA PHE A 73 -7.88 -2.12 5.30
C PHE A 73 -8.32 -0.68 4.97
N LEU A 74 -9.04 -0.48 3.86
CA LEU A 74 -9.44 0.85 3.38
C LEU A 74 -10.49 1.50 4.30
N ARG A 75 -11.23 0.71 5.08
CA ARG A 75 -12.24 1.20 6.04
C ARG A 75 -11.69 1.55 7.43
N THR A 76 -10.38 1.47 7.65
CA THR A 76 -9.73 1.95 8.87
C THR A 76 -9.93 3.46 9.07
N ASP A 77 -9.85 3.93 10.31
CA ASP A 77 -10.11 5.34 10.63
C ASP A 77 -9.03 6.25 10.04
N THR A 78 -7.78 5.79 10.03
CA THR A 78 -6.70 6.51 9.36
C THR A 78 -6.96 6.65 7.86
N MET A 79 -7.32 5.57 7.16
CA MET A 79 -7.63 5.65 5.72
C MET A 79 -8.85 6.53 5.44
N LYS A 80 -9.89 6.43 6.26
CA LYS A 80 -11.08 7.31 6.22
C LYS A 80 -10.73 8.78 6.39
N LEU A 81 -9.77 9.10 7.25
CA LEU A 81 -9.29 10.46 7.47
C LEU A 81 -8.47 10.95 6.28
N GLU A 82 -7.52 10.15 5.79
CA GLU A 82 -6.73 10.48 4.59
C GLU A 82 -7.63 10.72 3.38
N ALA A 83 -8.62 9.84 3.18
CA ALA A 83 -9.61 9.97 2.13
C ALA A 83 -10.35 11.31 2.18
N LYS A 84 -10.80 11.75 3.37
CA LYS A 84 -11.43 13.07 3.56
C LYS A 84 -10.49 14.21 3.21
N ILE A 85 -9.22 14.12 3.61
CA ILE A 85 -8.25 15.17 3.36
C ILE A 85 -7.99 15.30 1.86
N VAL A 86 -7.72 14.17 1.19
CA VAL A 86 -7.42 14.17 -0.26
C VAL A 86 -8.67 14.50 -1.08
N GLY A 87 -9.83 13.94 -0.70
CA GLY A 87 -11.13 14.16 -1.35
C GLY A 87 -11.83 15.46 -0.95
N LYS A 88 -11.14 16.42 -0.33
CA LYS A 88 -11.67 17.76 0.04
C LYS A 88 -12.97 17.70 0.84
N GLY A 89 -13.04 16.81 1.82
CA GLY A 89 -14.18 16.58 2.71
C GLY A 89 -15.00 15.33 2.38
N SER A 90 -14.86 14.78 1.17
CA SER A 90 -15.47 13.49 0.79
C SER A 90 -14.45 12.35 0.94
N GLN A 91 -14.90 11.19 1.43
CA GLN A 91 -14.08 9.97 1.47
C GLN A 91 -13.98 9.29 0.10
N GLY A 92 -14.89 9.58 -0.82
CA GLY A 92 -15.07 8.77 -2.02
C GLY A 92 -15.42 7.31 -1.65
N ASP A 93 -15.03 6.39 -2.52
CA ASP A 93 -15.23 4.96 -2.34
C ASP A 93 -14.02 4.34 -1.61
N LEU A 94 -14.28 3.55 -0.57
CA LEU A 94 -13.31 2.78 0.21
C LEU A 94 -13.52 1.26 0.00
N GLY A 95 -14.17 0.89 -1.10
CA GLY A 95 -14.51 -0.48 -1.47
C GLY A 95 -15.95 -0.86 -1.13
N GLU A 96 -16.81 0.08 -0.74
CA GLU A 96 -18.23 -0.20 -0.49
C GLU A 96 -18.96 -0.73 -1.73
N GLN A 97 -18.54 -0.30 -2.93
CA GLN A 97 -19.13 -0.73 -4.19
C GLN A 97 -18.43 -1.95 -4.81
N GLY A 98 -17.55 -2.60 -4.05
CA GLY A 98 -16.61 -3.57 -4.58
C GLY A 98 -15.48 -2.89 -5.35
N PHE A 99 -14.81 -3.66 -6.22
CA PHE A 99 -13.67 -3.17 -6.99
C PHE A 99 -13.82 -3.44 -8.48
N TYR A 100 -13.58 -2.43 -9.31
CA TYR A 100 -13.58 -2.57 -10.78
C TYR A 100 -12.48 -1.72 -11.44
N PRO A 101 -12.00 -2.10 -12.63
CA PRO A 101 -10.95 -1.35 -13.32
C PRO A 101 -11.31 0.12 -13.53
N GLY A 102 -10.36 1.02 -13.24
CA GLY A 102 -10.51 2.47 -13.39
C GLY A 102 -11.26 3.17 -12.25
N GLN A 103 -11.83 2.43 -11.30
CA GLN A 103 -12.55 2.99 -10.15
C GLN A 103 -11.65 3.91 -9.30
N PRO A 104 -12.10 5.13 -8.98
CA PRO A 104 -11.42 5.99 -8.03
C PRO A 104 -11.71 5.54 -6.59
N LEU A 105 -10.68 5.42 -5.77
CA LEU A 105 -10.77 5.10 -4.35
C LEU A 105 -10.12 6.21 -3.50
N VAL A 106 -10.45 6.27 -2.21
CA VAL A 106 -9.78 7.14 -1.22
C VAL A 106 -9.78 8.61 -1.66
N GLY A 107 -10.97 9.18 -1.87
CA GLY A 107 -11.13 10.56 -2.34
C GLY A 107 -10.60 10.81 -3.76
N GLY A 108 -10.37 9.75 -4.54
CA GLY A 108 -9.77 9.81 -5.88
C GLY A 108 -8.24 9.79 -5.88
N ALA A 109 -7.61 9.57 -4.73
CA ALA A 109 -6.14 9.47 -4.63
C ALA A 109 -5.61 8.21 -5.30
N LEU A 110 -6.39 7.13 -5.26
CA LEU A 110 -6.02 5.83 -5.80
C LEU A 110 -6.94 5.48 -6.96
N GLN A 111 -6.38 4.81 -7.97
CA GLN A 111 -7.13 4.29 -9.10
C GLN A 111 -6.94 2.77 -9.20
N THR A 112 -8.04 2.02 -9.20
CA THR A 112 -8.00 0.57 -9.38
C THR A 112 -7.46 0.22 -10.76
N ARG A 113 -6.38 -0.56 -10.80
CA ARG A 113 -5.79 -1.09 -12.04
C ARG A 113 -6.27 -2.50 -12.30
N ARG A 114 -6.22 -3.35 -11.28
CA ARG A 114 -6.69 -4.73 -11.33
C ARG A 114 -7.55 -4.99 -10.09
N PRO A 115 -8.84 -5.32 -10.25
CA PRO A 115 -9.68 -5.71 -9.12
C PRO A 115 -9.17 -7.02 -8.50
N PRO A 116 -9.45 -7.26 -7.21
CA PRO A 116 -9.16 -8.53 -6.60
C PRO A 116 -10.03 -9.62 -7.22
N ALA A 117 -9.44 -10.79 -7.39
CA ALA A 117 -10.11 -12.02 -7.80
C ALA A 117 -9.42 -13.19 -7.11
N ARG A 118 -9.98 -14.40 -7.20
CA ARG A 118 -9.34 -15.57 -6.59
C ARG A 118 -7.92 -15.76 -7.13
N GLY A 119 -6.92 -15.72 -6.23
CA GLY A 119 -5.50 -15.79 -6.58
C GLY A 119 -4.91 -14.51 -7.20
N SER A 120 -5.65 -13.41 -7.20
CA SER A 120 -5.27 -12.14 -7.83
C SER A 120 -5.52 -10.98 -6.84
N PRO A 121 -4.49 -10.29 -6.33
CA PRO A 121 -4.66 -9.28 -5.29
C PRO A 121 -5.20 -7.96 -5.83
N LEU A 122 -5.86 -7.11 -5.04
CA LEU A 122 -6.21 -5.76 -5.51
C LEU A 122 -4.92 -5.00 -5.84
N LEU A 123 -4.83 -4.42 -7.05
CA LEU A 123 -3.75 -3.54 -7.47
C LEU A 123 -4.33 -2.17 -7.81
N VAL A 124 -3.80 -1.13 -7.18
CA VAL A 124 -4.14 0.27 -7.46
C VAL A 124 -2.89 1.04 -7.83
N SER A 125 -3.06 2.14 -8.55
CA SER A 125 -2.00 3.14 -8.76
C SER A 125 -2.39 4.48 -8.16
N TRP A 126 -1.41 5.33 -7.97
CA TRP A 126 -1.58 6.72 -7.59
C TRP A 126 -0.49 7.56 -8.23
N ASP A 127 -0.77 8.84 -8.41
CA ASP A 127 0.15 9.80 -9.01
C ASP A 127 0.31 11.00 -8.08
N ASN A 128 1.53 11.51 -7.96
CA ASN A 128 1.73 12.81 -7.33
C ASN A 128 1.21 13.91 -8.25
N PRO A 129 0.65 15.00 -7.69
CA PRO A 129 0.28 16.14 -8.50
C PRO A 129 1.50 16.68 -9.27
N PRO A 130 1.39 16.95 -10.59
CA PRO A 130 2.54 17.35 -11.41
C PRO A 130 3.30 18.58 -10.90
N TYR A 131 2.62 19.48 -10.16
CA TYR A 131 3.27 20.65 -9.58
C TYR A 131 4.24 20.30 -8.43
N VAL A 132 3.95 19.27 -7.63
CA VAL A 132 4.84 18.81 -6.55
C VAL A 132 6.10 18.21 -7.14
N VAL A 133 5.94 17.33 -8.13
CA VAL A 133 7.08 16.70 -8.83
C VAL A 133 7.98 17.78 -9.45
N ARG A 134 7.41 18.70 -10.24
CA ARG A 134 8.18 19.78 -10.87
C ARG A 134 8.90 20.68 -9.88
N PHE A 135 8.33 20.93 -8.71
CA PHE A 135 8.98 21.71 -7.66
C PHE A 135 10.29 21.04 -7.22
N PHE A 136 10.25 19.76 -6.88
CA PHE A 136 11.44 19.01 -6.50
C PHE A 136 12.42 18.78 -7.65
N GLU A 137 11.93 18.63 -8.89
CA GLU A 137 12.81 18.58 -10.07
C GLU A 137 13.61 19.87 -10.25
N ARG A 138 12.98 21.05 -10.05
CA ARG A 138 13.67 22.34 -10.12
C ARG A 138 14.73 22.47 -9.04
N LEU A 139 14.41 22.10 -7.80
CA LEU A 139 15.41 22.09 -6.72
C LEU A 139 16.56 21.13 -7.03
N ALA A 140 16.25 19.93 -7.54
CA ALA A 140 17.26 18.92 -7.86
C ALA A 140 18.21 19.36 -8.97
N ALA A 141 17.72 20.14 -9.94
CA ALA A 141 18.53 20.76 -10.99
C ALA A 141 19.51 21.82 -10.42
N TRP A 142 19.20 22.39 -9.25
CA TRP A 142 20.02 23.37 -8.55
C TRP A 142 20.90 22.73 -7.46
N GLY A 143 21.11 21.41 -7.51
CA GLY A 143 21.98 20.69 -6.60
C GLY A 143 21.28 20.11 -5.36
N TYR A 144 19.96 20.26 -5.20
CA TYR A 144 19.23 19.57 -4.14
C TYR A 144 19.40 18.04 -4.30
N PRO A 145 19.68 17.29 -3.21
CA PRO A 145 20.11 15.90 -3.31
C PRO A 145 18.98 14.90 -3.57
N TRP A 146 17.71 15.33 -3.54
CA TRP A 146 16.55 14.42 -3.59
C TRP A 146 15.55 14.82 -4.67
N ARG A 147 14.70 13.87 -5.06
CA ARG A 147 13.56 14.09 -5.95
C ARG A 147 12.28 13.53 -5.33
N MET A 148 11.14 13.97 -5.86
CA MET A 148 9.84 13.41 -5.53
C MET A 148 9.50 12.26 -6.47
N MET A 149 8.71 11.31 -5.97
CA MET A 149 8.11 10.23 -6.76
C MET A 149 7.14 10.82 -7.79
N GLU A 150 7.08 10.26 -8.99
CA GLU A 150 6.02 10.55 -9.97
C GLU A 150 4.69 9.98 -9.47
N GLY A 151 4.74 8.79 -8.87
CA GLY A 151 3.59 8.05 -8.42
C GLY A 151 4.00 6.71 -7.82
N GLY A 152 3.09 5.77 -7.86
CA GLY A 152 3.34 4.43 -7.38
C GLY A 152 2.15 3.51 -7.52
N ARG A 153 2.31 2.31 -6.98
CA ARG A 153 1.28 1.28 -6.93
C ARG A 153 1.18 0.69 -5.53
N HIS A 154 -0.03 0.32 -5.13
CA HIS A 154 -0.27 -0.44 -3.91
C HIS A 154 -0.96 -1.76 -4.23
N GLU A 155 -0.61 -2.79 -3.48
CA GLU A 155 -1.19 -4.11 -3.60
C GLU A 155 -1.64 -4.66 -2.24
N TRP A 156 -2.85 -5.20 -2.20
CA TRP A 156 -3.39 -5.92 -1.04
C TRP A 156 -3.54 -7.38 -1.40
N SER A 157 -2.64 -8.22 -0.90
CA SER A 157 -2.59 -9.64 -1.19
C SER A 157 -2.87 -10.50 0.02
N ILE A 158 -3.33 -11.72 -0.24
CA ILE A 158 -3.51 -12.75 0.79
C ILE A 158 -2.55 -13.90 0.49
N GLY A 159 -1.99 -14.48 1.53
CA GLY A 159 -1.22 -15.72 1.47
C GLY A 159 -2.13 -16.95 1.56
N GLN A 160 -1.49 -18.11 1.68
CA GLN A 160 -2.19 -19.38 1.81
C GLN A 160 -2.95 -19.44 3.14
N VAL A 161 -4.20 -19.90 3.07
CA VAL A 161 -5.00 -20.25 4.25
C VAL A 161 -4.50 -21.57 4.80
N GLY A 162 -4.24 -21.62 6.10
CA GLY A 162 -3.82 -22.85 6.74
C GLY A 162 -3.74 -22.73 8.25
N ARG A 163 -3.60 -23.88 8.90
CA ARG A 163 -3.43 -23.98 10.35
C ARG A 163 -2.00 -24.43 10.64
N LEU A 164 -1.25 -23.63 11.38
CA LEU A 164 0.05 -24.04 11.90
C LEU A 164 -0.11 -24.85 13.18
N PRO A 165 0.89 -25.68 13.53
CA PRO A 165 0.92 -26.36 14.83
C PRO A 165 0.76 -25.37 15.99
N GLY A 166 -0.22 -25.62 16.85
CA GLY A 166 -0.54 -24.76 18.00
C GLY A 166 -1.63 -23.73 17.77
N GLU A 167 -2.13 -23.56 16.54
CA GLU A 167 -3.27 -22.68 16.25
C GLU A 167 -4.59 -23.46 16.40
N SER A 168 -5.58 -22.85 17.07
CA SER A 168 -6.91 -23.46 17.30
C SER A 168 -7.85 -23.32 16.10
N GLU A 169 -7.54 -22.42 15.17
CA GLU A 169 -8.38 -22.11 14.00
C GLU A 169 -7.52 -21.87 12.75
N ASP A 170 -8.19 -21.77 11.61
CA ASP A 170 -7.51 -21.49 10.34
C ASP A 170 -7.08 -20.03 10.30
N MET A 171 -5.84 -19.81 9.88
CA MET A 171 -5.25 -18.48 9.74
C MET A 171 -5.04 -18.15 8.28
N VAL A 172 -4.98 -16.86 7.99
CA VAL A 172 -4.64 -16.32 6.68
C VAL A 172 -3.58 -15.24 6.86
N GLU A 173 -2.59 -15.23 5.97
CA GLU A 173 -1.65 -14.12 5.92
C GLU A 173 -2.24 -13.00 5.06
N VAL A 174 -2.37 -11.81 5.63
CA VAL A 174 -2.78 -10.60 4.92
C VAL A 174 -1.57 -9.72 4.69
N ARG A 175 -1.46 -9.11 3.52
CA ARG A 175 -0.27 -8.35 3.11
C ARG A 175 -0.64 -7.01 2.49
N PHE A 176 0.19 -6.02 2.74
CA PHE A 176 0.16 -4.71 2.09
C PHE A 176 1.53 -4.44 1.49
N SER A 177 1.55 -4.10 0.20
CA SER A 177 2.77 -3.80 -0.53
C SER A 177 2.66 -2.47 -1.26
N ALA A 178 3.76 -1.73 -1.34
CA ALA A 178 3.84 -0.43 -1.98
C ALA A 178 5.09 -0.32 -2.86
N ALA A 179 4.91 0.15 -4.09
CA ALA A 179 5.97 0.41 -5.05
C ALA A 179 5.96 1.88 -5.46
N HIS A 180 7.15 2.47 -5.59
CA HIS A 180 7.32 3.90 -5.81
C HIS A 180 8.10 4.18 -7.08
N ASP A 181 7.52 5.01 -7.94
CA ASP A 181 8.04 5.30 -9.26
C ASP A 181 8.74 6.64 -9.30
N TYR A 182 9.95 6.61 -9.85
CA TYR A 182 10.79 7.78 -10.06
C TYR A 182 11.14 7.91 -11.53
N LYS A 183 11.24 9.14 -11.99
CA LYS A 183 11.69 9.45 -13.33
C LYS A 183 13.15 9.02 -13.54
N ILE A 184 13.41 8.43 -14.70
CA ILE A 184 14.76 8.13 -15.18
C ILE A 184 15.31 9.40 -15.82
N ILE A 185 16.47 9.86 -15.33
CA ILE A 185 17.17 11.03 -15.87
C ILE A 185 18.48 10.56 -16.49
N GLU A 186 18.65 10.80 -17.79
CA GLU A 186 19.88 10.48 -18.50
C GLU A 186 21.06 11.25 -17.89
N GLY A 187 22.18 10.55 -17.69
CA GLY A 187 23.40 11.13 -17.14
C GLY A 187 23.45 11.24 -15.62
N GLU A 188 22.38 10.92 -14.88
CA GLU A 188 22.49 10.71 -13.43
C GLU A 188 23.23 9.40 -13.13
N ALA A 189 24.23 9.45 -12.24
CA ALA A 189 25.00 8.26 -11.86
C ALA A 189 24.17 7.33 -10.95
N GLY A 190 24.35 6.02 -11.14
CA GLY A 190 23.69 4.99 -10.35
C GLY A 190 22.18 4.96 -10.56
N GLU A 191 21.43 4.77 -9.48
CA GLU A 191 19.96 4.73 -9.52
C GLU A 191 19.34 6.14 -9.61
N GLY A 192 20.13 7.21 -9.53
CA GLY A 192 19.62 8.59 -9.53
C GLY A 192 19.01 9.02 -8.19
N LYS A 193 18.50 10.24 -8.14
CA LYS A 193 18.03 10.88 -6.89
C LYS A 193 16.65 10.37 -6.44
N ILE A 194 16.53 10.02 -5.16
CA ILE A 194 15.27 9.65 -4.50
C ILE A 194 15.10 10.42 -3.18
N ILE A 195 13.97 10.24 -2.49
CA ILE A 195 13.78 10.78 -1.13
C ILE A 195 14.88 10.30 -0.17
N PRO A 196 15.23 11.09 0.87
CA PRO A 196 16.24 10.66 1.83
C PRO A 196 15.78 9.47 2.67
N GLN A 197 16.74 8.69 3.15
CA GLN A 197 16.49 7.45 3.90
C GLN A 197 15.61 7.62 5.14
N TRP A 198 15.67 8.78 5.81
CA TRP A 198 14.81 9.03 6.97
C TRP A 198 13.35 9.28 6.58
N VAL A 199 13.08 9.90 5.42
CA VAL A 199 11.72 10.04 4.87
C VAL A 199 11.22 8.67 4.45
N LEU A 200 12.07 7.89 3.77
CA LEU A 200 11.74 6.51 3.39
C LEU A 200 11.40 5.66 4.62
N ARG A 201 12.18 5.76 5.69
CA ARG A 201 11.88 5.09 6.96
C ARG A 201 10.53 5.55 7.55
N GLY A 202 10.25 6.84 7.52
CA GLY A 202 8.97 7.39 7.97
C GLY A 202 7.79 6.84 7.17
N HIS A 203 7.90 6.85 5.84
CA HIS A 203 6.91 6.28 4.93
C HIS A 203 6.68 4.78 5.19
N ARG A 204 7.77 4.02 5.34
CA ARG A 204 7.73 2.59 5.70
C ARG A 204 7.11 2.32 7.06
N ALA A 205 7.34 3.19 8.04
CA ALA A 205 6.69 3.09 9.35
C ALA A 205 5.19 3.40 9.25
N TYR A 206 4.80 4.34 8.39
CA TYR A 206 3.41 4.65 8.12
C TYR A 206 2.67 3.49 7.45
N ALA A 207 3.26 2.86 6.42
CA ALA A 207 2.72 1.65 5.80
C ALA A 207 2.45 0.52 6.82
N ARG A 208 3.39 0.31 7.77
CA ARG A 208 3.22 -0.65 8.86
C ARG A 208 2.14 -0.24 9.85
N LEU A 209 1.98 1.05 10.12
CA LEU A 209 0.92 1.56 10.99
C LEU A 209 -0.45 1.26 10.40
N LEU A 210 -0.63 1.50 9.10
CA LEU A 210 -1.88 1.20 8.40
C LEU A 210 -2.20 -0.30 8.45
N LEU A 211 -1.19 -1.16 8.22
CA LEU A 211 -1.33 -2.60 8.37
C LEU A 211 -1.71 -2.99 9.81
N ASP A 212 -1.03 -2.42 10.82
CA ASP A 212 -1.31 -2.71 12.23
C ASP A 212 -2.72 -2.30 12.64
N GLU A 213 -3.20 -1.14 12.19
CA GLU A 213 -4.56 -0.68 12.44
C GLU A 213 -5.58 -1.60 11.79
N ALA A 214 -5.39 -1.97 10.52
CA ALA A 214 -6.26 -2.89 9.81
C ALA A 214 -6.33 -4.27 10.50
N VAL A 215 -5.18 -4.82 10.89
CA VAL A 215 -5.09 -6.13 11.57
C VAL A 215 -5.74 -6.10 12.94
N ARG A 216 -5.55 -5.02 13.71
CA ARG A 216 -6.17 -4.87 15.04
C ARG A 216 -7.66 -4.58 14.99
N GLY A 217 -8.17 -4.11 13.84
CA GLY A 217 -9.58 -3.83 13.61
C GLY A 217 -10.42 -5.04 13.19
N LEU A 218 -9.80 -6.20 12.96
CA LEU A 218 -10.48 -7.47 12.66
C LEU A 218 -11.00 -8.16 13.93
#